data_AF-A0A1A8BYM3-F1
#
_entry.id   AF-A0A1A8BYM3-F1
#
_cell.length_a   1.000
_cell.length_b   1.000
_cell.length_c   1.000
_cell.angle_alpha   90.00
_cell.angle_beta   90.00
_cell.angle_gamma   90.00
#
_symmetry.space_group_name_H-M   'P 1'
#
loop_
_entity.id
_entity.type
_entity.pdbx_description
1 polymer ?
#
loop_
_entity_poly.entity_id
_entity_poly.type
_entity_poly.pdbx_seq_one_letter_code
_entity_poly.pdbx_strand_id
1 'polypeptide(L)'
;GSSETADVNRVFCGQMGAVYLFSEALSAAQILAIYQLGPGYQGTFKYRAESDLLFAEHHKTLLYDDKLSSCIAFTYNPRATDAQLCLESSPKDTASIFVHSPHALMLQDVKAVVTHSVQSGIHSIGGVQVLFPLFAQLDYRQ
;
A
#
# COMPACT_ATOMS: atom_id res chain seq x y z
N GLY A 1 11.41 -1.70 -12.01
CA GLY A 1 12.54 -1.84 -12.94
C GLY A 1 13.79 -1.95 -12.12
N SER A 2 14.43 -3.11 -12.11
CA SER A 2 15.70 -3.32 -11.43
C SER A 2 16.66 -3.92 -12.43
N SER A 3 17.52 -3.06 -12.97
CA SER A 3 18.69 -3.51 -13.70
C SER A 3 19.76 -3.87 -12.66
N GLU A 4 20.47 -4.97 -12.86
CA GLU A 4 21.65 -5.34 -12.06
C GLU A 4 22.74 -4.24 -12.11
N THR A 5 22.66 -3.37 -13.12
CA THR A 5 23.53 -2.19 -13.30
C THR A 5 22.84 -0.87 -12.91
N ALA A 6 21.78 -0.91 -12.12
CA ALA A 6 21.11 0.31 -11.68
C ALA A 6 22.06 1.14 -10.81
N ASP A 7 22.40 2.34 -11.29
CA ASP A 7 23.15 3.34 -10.54
C ASP A 7 22.41 3.62 -9.23
N VAL A 8 23.06 3.35 -8.08
CA VAL A 8 22.49 3.52 -6.75
C VAL A 8 22.06 4.98 -6.49
N ASN A 9 22.61 5.95 -7.24
CA ASN A 9 22.18 7.34 -7.16
C ASN A 9 20.93 7.65 -7.98
N ARG A 10 20.42 6.69 -8.75
CA ARG A 10 19.23 6.80 -9.61
C ARG A 10 18.10 5.88 -9.17
N VAL A 11 18.28 5.10 -8.11
CA VAL A 11 17.19 4.29 -7.54
C VAL A 11 16.31 5.13 -6.63
N PHE A 12 15.03 4.83 -6.61
CA PHE A 12 14.09 5.46 -5.70
C PHE A 12 14.45 5.14 -4.24
N CYS A 13 14.57 6.17 -3.41
CA CYS A 13 14.76 6.04 -1.96
C CYS A 13 13.63 6.77 -1.24
N GLY A 14 12.65 6.02 -0.74
CA GLY A 14 11.49 6.59 -0.06
C GLY A 14 10.44 5.55 0.30
N GLN A 15 9.27 6.03 0.73
CA GLN A 15 8.10 5.19 0.98
C GLN A 15 7.19 5.21 -0.24
N MET A 16 6.62 4.05 -0.57
CA MET A 16 5.69 3.90 -1.68
C MET A 16 4.35 3.36 -1.17
N GLY A 17 3.25 3.95 -1.64
CA GLY A 17 1.90 3.43 -1.42
C GLY A 17 1.54 2.34 -2.42
N ALA A 18 0.25 2.04 -2.56
CA ALA A 18 -0.22 1.14 -3.59
C ALA A 18 0.07 1.71 -5.00
N VAL A 19 0.49 0.84 -5.91
CA VAL A 19 0.83 1.14 -7.30
C VAL A 19 -0.23 0.52 -8.19
N TYR A 20 -0.90 1.35 -8.99
CA TYR A 20 -1.97 0.93 -9.90
C TYR A 20 -1.53 1.16 -11.35
N LEU A 21 -1.77 0.18 -12.20
CA LEU A 21 -1.76 0.37 -13.64
C LEU A 21 -3.20 0.31 -14.16
N PHE A 22 -3.58 1.29 -14.96
CA PHE A 22 -4.86 1.32 -15.64
C PHE A 22 -4.68 0.99 -17.12
N SER A 23 -5.59 0.19 -17.68
CA SER A 23 -5.63 -0.15 -19.11
C SER A 23 -6.13 1.00 -19.98
N GLU A 24 -6.70 2.04 -19.37
CA GLU A 24 -7.27 3.21 -20.05
C GLU A 24 -6.69 4.52 -19.50
N ALA A 25 -6.75 5.57 -20.32
CA ALA A 25 -6.36 6.91 -19.90
C ALA A 25 -7.40 7.49 -18.93
N LEU A 26 -6.96 7.85 -17.73
CA LEU A 26 -7.83 8.46 -16.73
C LEU A 26 -8.10 9.94 -17.05
N SER A 27 -9.33 10.37 -16.80
CA SER A 27 -9.68 11.80 -16.84
C SER A 27 -9.01 12.58 -15.70
N ALA A 28 -8.83 13.89 -15.89
CA ALA A 28 -8.26 14.76 -14.84
C ALA A 28 -9.08 14.73 -13.54
N ALA A 29 -10.40 14.58 -13.64
CA ALA A 29 -11.30 14.49 -12.49
C ALA A 29 -11.08 13.18 -11.71
N GLN A 30 -10.89 12.05 -12.41
CA GLN A 30 -10.55 10.77 -11.77
C GLN A 30 -9.18 10.84 -11.10
N ILE A 31 -8.17 11.41 -11.75
CA ILE A 31 -6.83 11.58 -11.18
C ILE A 31 -6.89 12.42 -9.90
N LEU A 32 -7.65 13.53 -9.91
CA LEU A 32 -7.84 14.36 -8.72
C LEU A 32 -8.54 13.60 -7.60
N ALA A 33 -9.60 12.84 -7.91
CA ALA A 33 -10.31 12.05 -6.91
C ALA A 33 -9.41 10.97 -6.29
N ILE A 34 -8.58 10.30 -7.09
CA ILE A 34 -7.59 9.33 -6.60
C ILE A 34 -6.55 10.01 -5.71
N TYR A 35 -6.03 11.16 -6.14
CA TYR A 35 -5.05 11.92 -5.34
C TYR A 35 -5.59 12.30 -3.96
N GLN A 36 -6.87 12.66 -3.88
CA GLN A 36 -7.51 13.04 -2.62
C GLN A 36 -7.71 11.87 -1.64
N LEU A 37 -7.67 10.61 -2.10
CA LEU A 37 -7.66 9.45 -1.19
C LEU A 37 -6.37 9.37 -0.36
N GLY A 38 -5.31 10.01 -0.84
CA GLY A 38 -4.01 10.06 -0.18
C GLY A 38 -3.19 8.78 -0.30
N PRO A 39 -1.94 8.81 0.16
CA PRO A 39 -0.97 7.73 -0.02
C PRO A 39 -1.29 6.45 0.79
N GLY A 40 -2.23 6.54 1.74
CA GLY A 40 -2.63 5.42 2.59
C GLY A 40 -3.74 4.54 2.00
N TYR A 41 -4.31 4.93 0.86
CA TYR A 41 -5.37 4.15 0.21
C TYR A 41 -4.82 2.85 -0.40
N GLN A 42 -5.55 1.76 -0.19
CA GLN A 42 -5.15 0.40 -0.57
C GLN A 42 -6.30 -0.38 -1.24
N GLY A 43 -7.41 0.29 -1.54
CA GLY A 43 -8.58 -0.31 -2.15
C GLY A 43 -8.41 -0.55 -3.64
N THR A 44 -9.48 -1.04 -4.27
CA THR A 44 -9.52 -1.33 -5.72
C THR A 44 -10.60 -0.52 -6.43
N PHE A 45 -11.08 0.54 -5.76
CA PHE A 45 -12.13 1.44 -6.22
C PHE A 45 -13.45 0.72 -6.51
N LYS A 46 -13.72 -0.38 -5.79
CA LYS A 46 -14.92 -1.21 -6.02
C LYS A 46 -16.06 -0.83 -5.07
N TYR A 47 -15.74 -0.52 -3.81
CA TYR A 47 -16.75 -0.22 -2.80
C TYR A 47 -16.55 1.15 -2.17
N ARG A 48 -17.66 1.89 -2.00
CA ARG A 48 -17.67 3.20 -1.32
C ARG A 48 -17.15 3.15 0.12
N ALA A 49 -17.21 1.99 0.77
CA ALA A 49 -16.73 1.76 2.13
C ALA A 49 -15.20 1.58 2.21
N GLU A 50 -14.48 1.60 1.09
CA GLU A 50 -13.01 1.47 1.07
C GLU A 50 -12.28 2.70 1.61
N SER A 51 -12.98 3.81 1.84
CA SER A 51 -12.42 5.04 2.40
C SER A 51 -13.38 5.69 3.38
N ASP A 52 -12.86 6.03 4.57
CA ASP A 52 -13.59 6.79 5.60
C ASP A 52 -13.65 8.30 5.30
N LEU A 53 -13.12 8.73 4.15
CA LEU A 53 -13.10 10.14 3.76
C LEU A 53 -14.49 10.62 3.35
N LEU A 54 -14.91 11.75 3.95
CA LEU A 54 -16.15 12.43 3.60
C LEU A 54 -16.00 13.21 2.30
N PHE A 55 -16.04 12.50 1.18
CA PHE A 55 -16.06 13.12 -0.14
C PHE A 55 -17.45 13.65 -0.53
N ALA A 56 -17.47 14.69 -1.38
CA ALA A 56 -18.64 15.06 -2.14
C ALA A 56 -19.11 13.87 -3.01
N GLU A 57 -20.43 13.73 -3.21
CA GLU A 57 -21.00 12.58 -3.93
C GLU A 57 -20.42 12.43 -5.35
N HIS A 58 -20.13 13.54 -6.03
CA HIS A 58 -19.48 13.51 -7.33
C HIS A 58 -18.14 12.75 -7.33
N HIS A 59 -17.27 12.97 -6.33
CA HIS A 59 -15.99 12.25 -6.24
C HIS A 59 -16.20 10.77 -5.94
N LYS A 60 -17.18 10.42 -5.10
CA LYS A 60 -17.52 9.01 -4.84
C LYS A 60 -18.01 8.33 -6.11
N THR A 61 -18.78 9.01 -6.94
CA THR A 61 -19.20 8.48 -8.24
C THR A 61 -18.00 8.25 -9.15
N LEU A 62 -17.07 9.21 -9.25
CA LEU A 62 -15.87 9.03 -10.08
C LEU A 62 -14.96 7.87 -9.65
N LEU A 63 -14.93 7.58 -8.35
CA LEU A 63 -14.12 6.49 -7.79
C LEU A 63 -14.83 5.14 -7.88
N TYR A 64 -16.12 5.08 -7.54
CA TYR A 64 -16.83 3.83 -7.24
C TYR A 64 -18.02 3.57 -8.18
N ASP A 65 -17.95 3.99 -9.46
CA ASP A 65 -18.95 3.67 -10.51
C ASP A 65 -18.58 2.41 -11.32
N ASP A 66 -17.76 1.53 -10.76
CA ASP A 66 -17.17 0.32 -11.38
C ASP A 66 -16.24 0.56 -12.58
N LYS A 67 -16.23 1.75 -13.20
CA LYS A 67 -15.35 2.03 -14.34
C LYS A 67 -13.89 2.01 -13.92
N LEU A 68 -13.55 2.72 -12.84
CA LEU A 68 -12.17 2.81 -12.41
C LEU A 68 -11.60 1.44 -11.99
N SER A 69 -12.41 0.65 -11.28
CA SER A 69 -12.05 -0.70 -10.84
C SER A 69 -11.86 -1.66 -12.02
N SER A 70 -12.76 -1.64 -13.00
CA SER A 70 -12.69 -2.51 -14.18
C SER A 70 -11.51 -2.17 -15.11
N CYS A 71 -11.04 -0.92 -15.11
CA CYS A 71 -9.85 -0.51 -15.86
C CYS A 71 -8.53 -0.85 -15.16
N ILE A 72 -8.50 -1.41 -13.95
CA ILE A 72 -7.25 -1.82 -13.30
C ILE A 72 -6.66 -3.02 -14.06
N ALA A 73 -5.49 -2.83 -14.65
CA ALA A 73 -4.71 -3.89 -15.28
C ALA A 73 -3.90 -4.69 -14.24
N PHE A 74 -3.34 -4.00 -13.25
CA PHE A 74 -2.76 -4.61 -12.06
C PHE A 74 -2.70 -3.62 -10.90
N THR A 75 -2.61 -4.14 -9.68
CA THR A 75 -2.24 -3.35 -8.51
C THR A 75 -1.28 -4.10 -7.60
N TYR A 76 -0.25 -3.41 -7.15
CA TYR A 76 0.70 -3.89 -6.16
C TYR A 76 0.66 -3.00 -4.93
N ASN A 77 0.54 -3.63 -3.77
CA ASN A 77 0.76 -2.94 -2.50
C ASN A 77 2.09 -3.42 -1.91
N PRO A 78 3.06 -2.52 -1.66
CA PRO A 78 4.34 -2.89 -1.03
C PRO A 78 4.21 -3.58 0.33
N ARG A 79 3.05 -3.47 1.00
CA ARG A 79 2.73 -4.18 2.25
C ARG A 79 2.14 -5.57 2.05
N ALA A 80 1.59 -5.86 0.87
CA ALA A 80 0.98 -7.15 0.57
C ALA A 80 2.05 -8.10 0.04
N THR A 81 2.77 -8.75 0.95
CA THR A 81 3.89 -9.62 0.59
C THR A 81 3.75 -10.99 1.23
N ASP A 82 4.06 -12.04 0.48
CA ASP A 82 4.19 -13.41 0.99
C ASP A 82 5.62 -13.91 0.75
N ALA A 83 6.39 -14.02 1.83
CA ALA A 83 7.83 -14.28 1.81
C ALA A 83 8.58 -13.34 0.84
N GLN A 84 8.98 -13.84 -0.34
CA GLN A 84 9.70 -13.10 -1.37
C GLN A 84 8.80 -12.58 -2.50
N LEU A 85 7.48 -12.78 -2.40
CA LEU A 85 6.53 -12.35 -3.41
C LEU A 85 5.85 -11.06 -2.96
N CYS A 86 5.90 -10.04 -3.80
CA CYS A 86 4.97 -8.92 -3.76
C CYS A 86 3.68 -9.35 -4.47
N LEU A 87 2.59 -9.39 -3.72
CA LEU A 87 1.31 -9.88 -4.21
C LEU A 87 0.67 -8.83 -5.13
N GLU A 88 0.09 -9.35 -6.20
CA GLU A 88 -0.75 -8.60 -7.12
C GLU A 88 -2.19 -8.80 -6.64
N SER A 89 -2.93 -7.71 -6.48
CA SER A 89 -4.24 -7.70 -5.83
C SER A 89 -5.33 -7.00 -6.65
N SER A 90 -5.26 -7.08 -7.97
CA SER A 90 -6.29 -6.55 -8.87
C SER A 90 -7.64 -7.27 -8.68
N PRO A 91 -8.77 -6.60 -9.01
CA PRO A 91 -10.06 -7.25 -9.03
C PRO A 91 -10.05 -8.52 -9.89
N LYS A 92 -10.51 -9.64 -9.33
CA LYS A 92 -10.56 -10.95 -10.02
C LYS A 92 -11.51 -10.98 -11.22
N ASP A 93 -12.41 -9.99 -11.31
CA ASP A 93 -13.39 -9.88 -12.38
C ASP A 93 -12.77 -9.30 -13.67
N THR A 94 -11.57 -8.72 -13.57
CA THR A 94 -10.82 -8.19 -14.72
C THR A 94 -9.95 -9.28 -15.32
N ALA A 95 -9.95 -9.41 -16.65
CA ALA A 95 -9.10 -10.36 -17.34
C ALA A 95 -7.62 -10.03 -17.09
N SER A 96 -6.88 -11.00 -16.56
CA SER A 96 -5.44 -10.84 -16.30
C SER A 96 -4.69 -10.56 -17.60
N ILE A 97 -3.87 -9.51 -17.60
CA ILE A 97 -2.93 -9.23 -18.69
C ILE A 97 -1.68 -10.13 -18.63
N PHE A 98 -1.48 -10.86 -17.53
CA PHE A 98 -0.30 -11.68 -17.31
C PHE A 98 -0.51 -13.09 -17.85
N VAL A 99 0.48 -13.58 -18.61
CA VAL A 99 0.53 -14.95 -19.14
C VAL A 99 1.00 -15.96 -18.07
N HIS A 100 1.69 -15.48 -17.04
CA HIS A 100 2.22 -16.26 -15.93
C HIS A 100 1.72 -15.73 -14.59
N SER A 101 2.31 -16.20 -13.48
CA SER A 101 2.04 -15.68 -12.15
C SER A 101 2.15 -14.14 -12.15
N PRO A 102 1.10 -13.42 -11.72
CA PRO A 102 1.10 -11.97 -11.72
C PRO A 102 1.85 -11.39 -10.52
N HIS A 103 2.42 -12.20 -9.62
CA HIS A 103 3.16 -11.72 -8.45
C HIS A 103 4.59 -11.31 -8.82
N ALA A 104 5.06 -10.22 -8.22
CA ALA A 104 6.43 -9.74 -8.44
C ALA A 104 7.38 -10.40 -7.44
N LEU A 105 8.52 -10.89 -7.93
CA LEU A 105 9.57 -11.46 -7.09
C LEU A 105 10.46 -10.35 -6.54
N MET A 106 10.68 -10.35 -5.22
CA MET A 106 11.65 -9.50 -4.56
C MET A 106 13.07 -9.89 -5.00
N LEU A 107 13.90 -8.89 -5.29
CA LEU A 107 15.32 -9.13 -5.53
C LEU A 107 16.01 -9.66 -4.28
N GLN A 108 17.21 -10.22 -4.48
CA GLN A 108 18.06 -10.64 -3.38
C GLN A 108 18.27 -9.49 -2.38
N ASP A 109 18.21 -9.83 -1.10
CA ASP A 109 18.34 -8.92 0.05
C ASP A 109 17.24 -7.87 0.24
N VAL A 110 16.21 -7.85 -0.63
CA VAL A 110 14.98 -7.07 -0.38
C VAL A 110 14.08 -7.84 0.57
N LYS A 111 13.59 -7.14 1.61
CA LYS A 111 12.66 -7.70 2.60
C LYS A 111 11.53 -6.71 2.87
N ALA A 112 10.32 -7.22 3.01
CA ALA A 112 9.20 -6.43 3.52
C ALA A 112 9.47 -6.01 4.96
N VAL A 113 9.33 -4.71 5.24
CA VAL A 113 9.35 -4.20 6.62
C VAL A 113 7.93 -4.36 7.17
N VAL A 114 7.75 -5.38 8.00
CA VAL A 114 6.47 -5.64 8.67
C VAL A 114 6.45 -4.92 10.00
N THR A 115 5.52 -3.98 10.17
CA THR A 115 5.25 -3.40 11.48
C THR A 115 4.44 -4.39 12.28
N HIS A 116 5.06 -5.02 13.28
CA HIS A 116 4.33 -5.81 14.27
C HIS A 116 3.40 -4.89 15.08
N SER A 117 2.27 -5.41 15.55
CA SER A 117 1.38 -4.66 16.43
C SER A 117 2.15 -4.15 17.66
N VAL A 118 1.71 -3.08 18.30
CA VAL A 118 2.33 -2.58 19.54
C VAL A 118 2.42 -3.70 20.58
N GLN A 119 1.40 -4.56 20.66
CA GLN A 119 1.42 -5.75 21.53
C GLN A 119 2.56 -6.71 21.17
N SER A 120 2.72 -7.07 19.89
CA SER A 120 3.79 -7.95 19.43
C SER A 120 5.16 -7.31 19.61
N GLY A 121 5.30 -6.01 19.33
CA GLY A 121 6.52 -5.26 19.59
C GLY A 121 6.91 -5.25 21.06
N ILE A 122 5.95 -4.97 21.95
CA ILE A 122 6.13 -5.03 23.41
C ILE A 122 6.52 -6.45 23.84
N HIS A 123 5.85 -7.49 23.33
CA HIS A 123 6.19 -8.87 23.65
C HIS A 123 7.62 -9.24 23.23
N SER A 124 8.03 -8.86 22.02
CA SER A 124 9.36 -9.14 21.46
C SER A 124 10.51 -8.45 22.21
N ILE A 125 10.25 -7.33 22.89
CA ILE A 125 11.28 -6.63 23.67
C ILE A 125 11.34 -7.06 25.15
N GLY A 126 10.47 -7.98 25.60
CA GLY A 126 10.42 -8.45 26.99
C GLY A 126 9.08 -8.25 27.71
N GLY A 127 8.02 -7.91 26.98
CA GLY A 127 6.68 -7.68 27.53
C GLY A 127 6.49 -6.29 28.13
N VAL A 128 5.31 -6.07 28.72
CA VAL A 128 4.91 -4.76 29.28
C VAL A 128 5.85 -4.27 30.39
N GLN A 129 6.59 -5.18 31.02
CA GLN A 129 7.54 -4.89 32.10
C GLN A 129 8.65 -3.92 31.66
N VAL A 130 9.00 -3.91 30.38
CA VAL A 130 10.01 -3.01 29.80
C VAL A 130 9.56 -1.55 29.85
N LEU A 131 8.26 -1.28 29.99
CA LEU A 131 7.72 0.08 30.12
C LEU A 131 7.77 0.60 31.57
N PHE A 132 7.95 -0.27 32.58
CA PHE A 132 7.94 0.14 33.99
C PHE A 132 9.04 1.15 34.37
N PRO A 133 10.29 1.01 33.89
CA PRO A 133 11.32 2.01 34.13
C PRO A 133 11.02 3.38 33.52
N LEU A 134 10.19 3.46 32.47
CA LEU A 134 9.80 4.73 31.85
C LEU A 134 8.80 5.49 32.70
N PHE A 135 7.89 4.78 33.40
CA PHE A 135 6.97 5.43 34.34
C PHE A 135 7.71 6.09 35.51
N ALA A 136 8.82 5.51 35.95
CA ALA A 136 9.68 6.12 36.98
C ALA A 136 10.36 7.43 36.52
N GLN A 137 10.44 7.67 35.21
CA GLN A 137 10.99 8.91 34.63
C GLN A 137 9.92 10.01 34.44
N LEU A 138 8.63 9.67 34.47
CA LEU A 138 7.55 10.66 34.38
C LEU A 138 7.42 11.51 35.66
N ASP A 139 7.85 10.98 36.80
CA ASP A 139 7.91 11.70 38.07
C ASP A 139 9.15 12.60 38.20
N TYR A 140 9.98 12.73 37.15
CA TYR A 140 11.11 13.64 37.14
C TYR A 140 10.61 15.08 37.05
N ARG A 141 10.45 15.75 38.20
CA ARG A 141 10.34 17.20 38.24
C ARG A 141 11.70 17.79 37.80
N GLN A 142 11.66 18.62 36.76
CA GLN A 142 12.77 19.46 36.32
C GLN A 142 13.37 20.27 37.47
#